data_AF-A0A2E3C6D8-F1
#
_entry.id   AF-A0A2E3C6D8-F1
#
_cell.length_a   1.000
_cell.length_b   1.000
_cell.length_c   1.000
_cell.angle_alpha   90.00
_cell.angle_beta   90.00
_cell.angle_gamma   90.00
#
_symmetry.space_group_name_H-M   'P 1'
#
loop_
_entity.id
_entity.type
_entity.pdbx_description
1 polymer ?
#
loop_
_entity_poly.entity_id
_entity_poly.type
_entity_poly.pdbx_seq_one_letter_code
_entity_poly.pdbx_strand_id
1 'polypeptide(L)'
;MRRSCIVLAFLVFSLPITLQAEESSIHIRGGGSVMMEMSTAVWCDTCANHEEWIPLMVESNGERMIRVNLHSAIDDPLGNEASNFRKAWLGLTDADSTPAYHFDGLLESTPSSSRGELQRSLLDAEEDRINHEVLDVTISFNSSTVSIQALVDEPLQIESTSITLMLLEKRSAISPVDATNGKLFSNSVLKNIVSVNQNESIMYPSEWASASFISNNSIISNFTFDWPNGLDMNSTEIVIIHEKSISNGGRTTLSALSWDVEPPIGDEVFSLWVPLIVMGILIATIVYYSRKLT
;
A
#
# COMPACT_ATOMS: atom_id res chain seq x y z
N MET A 1 55.36 -29.78 13.06
CA MET A 1 54.03 -29.50 13.63
C MET A 1 53.43 -28.14 13.25
N ARG A 2 54.22 -27.07 12.98
CA ARG A 2 53.68 -25.72 12.71
C ARG A 2 53.04 -25.47 11.33
N ARG A 3 53.22 -26.38 10.35
CA ARG A 3 52.66 -26.25 8.98
C ARG A 3 51.27 -26.88 8.80
N SER A 4 50.89 -27.83 9.66
CA SER A 4 49.63 -28.57 9.53
C SER A 4 48.41 -27.83 10.08
N CYS A 5 48.59 -26.88 11.02
CA CYS A 5 47.48 -26.08 11.58
C CYS A 5 46.93 -25.02 10.61
N ILE A 6 47.72 -24.55 9.65
CA ILE A 6 47.30 -23.49 8.72
C ILE A 6 46.36 -24.04 7.63
N VAL A 7 46.58 -25.28 7.20
CA VAL A 7 45.71 -25.94 6.20
C VAL A 7 44.34 -26.26 6.79
N LEU A 8 44.27 -26.61 8.09
CA LEU A 8 43.01 -26.89 8.77
C LEU A 8 42.16 -25.63 8.98
N ALA A 9 42.79 -24.48 9.24
CA ALA A 9 42.09 -23.20 9.38
C ALA A 9 41.49 -22.69 8.06
N PHE A 10 42.13 -22.99 6.92
CA PHE A 10 41.59 -22.64 5.59
C PHE A 10 40.39 -23.50 5.17
N LEU A 11 40.31 -24.74 5.63
CA LEU A 11 39.25 -25.69 5.26
C LEU A 11 37.92 -25.44 5.98
N VAL A 12 37.95 -24.79 7.15
CA VAL A 12 36.72 -24.41 7.88
C VAL A 12 36.06 -23.17 7.27
N PHE A 13 36.82 -22.31 6.59
CA PHE A 13 36.30 -21.12 5.89
C PHE A 13 35.78 -21.39 4.46
N SER A 14 35.90 -22.61 3.93
CA SER A 14 35.39 -22.98 2.61
C SER A 14 33.98 -23.59 2.64
N LEU A 15 33.32 -23.64 3.80
CA LEU A 15 31.92 -24.04 3.87
C LEU A 15 31.07 -22.87 3.35
N PRO A 16 30.31 -23.02 2.25
CA PRO A 16 29.33 -22.02 1.89
C PRO A 16 28.31 -21.95 3.02
N ILE A 17 28.22 -20.80 3.68
CA ILE A 17 27.08 -20.51 4.55
C ILE A 17 25.92 -20.28 3.60
N THR A 18 25.10 -21.29 3.38
CA THR A 18 23.80 -21.11 2.74
C THR A 18 22.92 -20.41 3.76
N LEU A 19 22.78 -19.08 3.64
CA LEU A 19 21.71 -18.36 4.32
C LEU A 19 20.42 -18.84 3.67
N GLN A 20 19.63 -19.64 4.39
CA GLN A 20 18.31 -20.03 3.91
C GLN A 20 17.43 -18.78 4.05
N ALA A 21 17.08 -18.17 2.92
CA ALA A 21 16.17 -17.03 2.89
C ALA A 21 14.85 -17.46 3.56
N GLU A 22 14.56 -16.88 4.71
CA GLU A 22 13.26 -16.95 5.35
C GLU A 22 12.25 -16.29 4.39
N GLU A 23 11.06 -16.88 4.20
CA GLU A 23 9.99 -16.22 3.45
C GLU A 23 9.79 -14.82 4.06
N SER A 24 10.07 -13.76 3.29
CA SER A 24 10.03 -12.40 3.80
C SER A 24 8.57 -12.00 4.02
N SER A 25 8.09 -12.06 5.26
CA SER A 25 6.81 -11.50 5.65
C SER A 25 6.98 -10.09 6.22
N ILE A 26 6.13 -9.16 5.78
CA ILE A 26 6.06 -7.80 6.30
C ILE A 26 4.91 -7.76 7.31
N HIS A 27 5.18 -7.22 8.49
CA HIS A 27 4.18 -7.01 9.53
C HIS A 27 3.99 -5.52 9.76
N ILE A 28 2.75 -5.05 9.66
CA ILE A 28 2.38 -3.64 9.79
C ILE A 28 1.25 -3.55 10.81
N ARG A 29 1.37 -2.63 11.75
CA ARG A 29 0.35 -2.37 12.77
C ARG A 29 -0.05 -0.91 12.70
N GLY A 30 -1.33 -0.64 12.51
CA GLY A 30 -1.86 0.72 12.33
C GLY A 30 -3.38 0.76 12.49
N GLY A 31 -4.07 1.54 11.66
CA GLY A 31 -5.53 1.68 11.70
C GLY A 31 -6.04 3.09 11.98
N GLY A 32 -5.16 4.00 12.41
CA GLY A 32 -5.51 5.37 12.77
C GLY A 32 -5.65 6.36 11.61
N SER A 33 -5.35 5.96 10.38
CA SER A 33 -5.35 6.86 9.22
C SER A 33 -6.76 7.23 8.78
N VAL A 34 -7.01 8.49 8.44
CA VAL A 34 -8.27 8.96 7.85
C VAL A 34 -8.27 8.69 6.35
N MET A 35 -9.35 8.08 5.86
CA MET A 35 -9.57 7.85 4.44
C MET A 35 -10.13 9.12 3.80
N MET A 36 -9.33 9.77 2.95
CA MET A 36 -9.75 10.90 2.12
C MET A 36 -9.98 10.42 0.69
N GLU A 37 -11.25 10.26 0.32
CA GLU A 37 -11.66 9.78 -1.00
C GLU A 37 -12.19 10.95 -1.85
N MET A 38 -11.55 11.19 -2.99
CA MET A 38 -11.88 12.28 -3.90
C MET A 38 -12.50 11.75 -5.18
N SER A 39 -13.76 12.10 -5.44
CA SER A 39 -14.37 11.94 -6.77
C SER A 39 -13.78 12.99 -7.72
N THR A 40 -13.25 12.56 -8.86
CA THR A 40 -12.48 13.40 -9.78
C THR A 40 -12.70 13.01 -11.24
N ALA A 41 -12.25 13.86 -12.17
CA ALA A 41 -12.23 13.53 -13.58
C ALA A 41 -11.13 14.26 -14.36
N VAL A 42 -10.67 13.69 -15.47
CA VAL A 42 -9.69 14.33 -16.38
C VAL A 42 -10.23 15.55 -17.13
N TRP A 43 -11.56 15.72 -17.18
CA TRP A 43 -12.23 16.88 -17.76
C TRP A 43 -12.58 17.96 -16.73
N CYS A 44 -12.31 17.71 -15.45
CA CYS A 44 -12.61 18.64 -14.36
C CYS A 44 -11.42 19.59 -14.14
N ASP A 45 -11.56 20.85 -14.58
CA ASP A 45 -10.54 21.89 -14.40
C ASP A 45 -10.32 22.24 -12.92
N THR A 46 -11.38 22.27 -12.11
CA THR A 46 -11.26 22.51 -10.66
C THR A 46 -10.46 21.40 -9.98
N CYS A 47 -10.69 20.14 -10.39
CA CYS A 47 -9.94 18.99 -9.89
C CYS A 47 -8.46 19.11 -10.24
N ALA A 48 -8.14 19.53 -11.47
CA ALA A 48 -6.76 19.80 -11.89
C ALA A 48 -6.08 20.87 -11.03
N ASN A 49 -6.79 21.94 -10.67
CA ASN A 49 -6.25 22.97 -9.78
C ASN A 49 -5.95 22.40 -8.37
N HIS A 50 -6.78 21.48 -7.89
CA HIS A 50 -6.60 20.86 -6.57
C HIS A 50 -5.42 19.88 -6.54
N GLU A 51 -5.15 19.17 -7.64
CA GLU A 51 -3.98 18.28 -7.79
C GLU A 51 -2.62 18.99 -7.60
N GLU A 52 -2.57 20.33 -7.68
CA GLU A 52 -1.32 21.08 -7.49
C GLU A 52 -0.85 21.11 -6.04
N TRP A 53 -1.77 20.95 -5.08
CA TRP A 53 -1.47 21.11 -3.67
C TRP A 53 -1.94 19.94 -2.79
N ILE A 54 -2.90 19.12 -3.24
CA ILE A 54 -3.34 17.93 -2.48
C ILE A 54 -2.19 16.94 -2.23
N PRO A 55 -1.35 16.55 -3.22
CA PRO A 55 -0.26 15.62 -2.96
C PRO A 55 0.69 16.10 -1.85
N LEU A 56 1.04 17.40 -1.87
CA LEU A 56 1.88 18.00 -0.83
C LEU A 56 1.19 18.04 0.54
N MET A 57 -0.15 18.19 0.56
CA MET A 57 -0.92 18.11 1.79
C MET A 57 -0.90 16.69 2.37
N VAL A 58 -1.13 15.67 1.54
CA VAL A 58 -1.09 14.25 1.94
C VAL A 58 0.29 13.91 2.50
N GLU A 59 1.36 14.23 1.76
CA GLU A 59 2.74 14.04 2.19
C GLU A 59 3.01 14.71 3.54
N SER A 60 2.51 15.94 3.75
CA SER A 60 2.70 16.66 5.01
C SER A 60 1.93 16.09 6.21
N ASN A 61 0.88 15.29 5.97
CA ASN A 61 0.14 14.60 7.03
C ASN A 61 0.66 13.18 7.28
N GLY A 62 1.50 12.63 6.39
CA GLY A 62 2.10 11.30 6.53
C GLY A 62 1.03 10.21 6.71
N GLU A 63 1.28 9.28 7.62
CA GLU A 63 0.38 8.15 7.90
C GLU A 63 -1.00 8.55 8.46
N ARG A 64 -1.26 9.82 8.77
CA ARG A 64 -2.57 10.27 9.27
C ARG A 64 -3.65 10.30 8.20
N MET A 65 -3.28 10.33 6.93
CA MET A 65 -4.23 10.46 5.81
C MET A 65 -3.88 9.50 4.69
N ILE A 66 -4.88 8.77 4.22
CA ILE A 66 -4.79 7.93 3.03
C ILE A 66 -5.63 8.62 1.96
N ARG A 67 -5.01 8.90 0.81
CA ARG A 67 -5.70 9.50 -0.33
C ARG A 67 -6.17 8.42 -1.29
N VAL A 68 -7.40 8.53 -1.77
CA VAL A 68 -7.92 7.72 -2.87
C VAL A 68 -8.58 8.61 -3.91
N ASN A 69 -8.12 8.57 -5.15
CA ASN A 69 -8.77 9.22 -6.28
C ASN A 69 -9.71 8.24 -6.98
N LEU A 70 -10.99 8.62 -7.08
CA LEU A 70 -12.06 7.88 -7.72
C LEU A 70 -12.43 8.59 -9.03
N HIS A 71 -11.92 8.10 -10.15
CA HIS A 71 -12.16 8.72 -11.44
C HIS A 71 -13.58 8.44 -11.96
N SER A 72 -14.15 9.40 -12.68
CA SER A 72 -15.42 9.23 -13.39
C SER A 72 -15.33 8.08 -14.40
N ALA A 73 -16.43 7.40 -14.70
CA ALA A 73 -16.45 6.47 -15.84
C ALA A 73 -16.92 7.12 -17.15
N ILE A 74 -17.31 8.39 -17.10
CA ILE A 74 -17.75 9.14 -18.27
C ILE A 74 -16.57 9.97 -18.79
N ASP A 75 -16.17 9.67 -20.03
CA ASP A 75 -15.13 10.40 -20.77
C ASP A 75 -13.81 10.59 -19.98
N ASP A 76 -13.46 9.60 -19.17
CA ASP A 76 -12.24 9.61 -18.36
C ASP A 76 -11.48 8.27 -18.51
N PRO A 77 -10.23 8.29 -19.03
CA PRO A 77 -9.44 7.09 -19.29
C PRO A 77 -8.96 6.38 -18.02
N LEU A 78 -9.01 7.03 -16.86
CA LEU A 78 -8.64 6.45 -15.57
C LEU A 78 -9.85 5.85 -14.83
N GLY A 79 -11.06 6.12 -15.31
CA GLY A 79 -12.30 5.51 -14.86
C GLY A 79 -12.29 4.00 -14.96
N ASN A 80 -12.77 3.32 -13.91
CA ASN A 80 -12.82 1.85 -13.89
C ASN A 80 -13.93 1.34 -12.95
N GLU A 81 -14.17 0.03 -13.00
CA GLU A 81 -15.22 -0.65 -12.22
C GLU A 81 -15.00 -0.50 -10.70
N ALA A 82 -13.76 -0.52 -10.22
CA ALA A 82 -13.46 -0.35 -8.81
C ALA A 82 -13.82 1.06 -8.32
N SER A 83 -13.46 2.09 -9.09
CA SER A 83 -13.85 3.48 -8.81
C SER A 83 -15.37 3.67 -8.85
N ASN A 84 -16.06 3.06 -9.82
CA ASN A 84 -17.52 3.14 -9.91
C ASN A 84 -18.21 2.46 -8.73
N PHE A 85 -17.77 1.26 -8.38
CA PHE A 85 -18.27 0.55 -7.21
C PHE A 85 -18.06 1.37 -5.94
N ARG A 86 -16.86 1.94 -5.75
CA ARG A 86 -16.55 2.71 -4.55
C ARG A 86 -17.31 4.04 -4.49
N LYS A 87 -17.50 4.74 -5.61
CA LYS A 87 -18.40 5.92 -5.68
C LYS A 87 -19.82 5.55 -5.29
N ALA A 88 -20.37 4.47 -5.85
CA ALA A 88 -21.71 4.01 -5.51
C ALA A 88 -21.83 3.62 -4.03
N TRP A 89 -20.78 3.03 -3.46
CA TRP A 89 -20.66 2.72 -2.03
C TRP A 89 -20.69 3.99 -1.16
N LEU A 90 -20.12 5.09 -1.65
CA LEU A 90 -20.17 6.43 -1.02
C LEU A 90 -21.48 7.18 -1.30
N GLY A 91 -22.42 6.59 -2.05
CA GLY A 91 -23.67 7.25 -2.45
C GLY A 91 -23.48 8.30 -3.55
N LEU A 92 -22.37 8.24 -4.30
CA LEU A 92 -22.07 9.09 -5.43
C LEU A 92 -22.38 8.42 -6.77
N THR A 93 -22.67 9.24 -7.76
CA THR A 93 -22.87 8.89 -9.16
C THR A 93 -22.00 9.80 -10.04
N ASP A 94 -21.79 9.42 -11.30
CA ASP A 94 -21.08 10.29 -12.27
C ASP A 94 -21.88 11.55 -12.65
N ALA A 95 -23.13 11.68 -12.20
CA ALA A 95 -23.92 12.90 -12.37
C ALA A 95 -23.64 13.94 -11.27
N ASP A 96 -22.99 13.54 -10.17
CA ASP A 96 -22.64 14.44 -9.08
C ASP A 96 -21.45 15.31 -9.45
N SER A 97 -21.40 16.51 -8.87
CA SER A 97 -20.33 17.48 -9.13
C SER A 97 -18.98 16.97 -8.64
N THR A 98 -17.94 17.20 -9.43
CA THR A 98 -16.54 16.96 -9.05
C THR A 98 -15.77 18.30 -8.92
N PRO A 99 -14.81 18.42 -7.97
CA PRO A 99 -14.45 17.40 -6.99
C PRO A 99 -15.47 17.27 -5.85
N ALA A 100 -15.58 16.06 -5.32
CA ALA A 100 -16.31 15.79 -4.08
C ALA A 100 -15.40 14.99 -3.15
N TYR A 101 -15.38 15.34 -1.87
CA TYR A 101 -14.51 14.74 -0.86
C TYR A 101 -15.32 13.98 0.17
N HIS A 102 -14.84 12.79 0.48
CA HIS A 102 -15.32 12.01 1.63
C HIS A 102 -14.17 11.80 2.60
N PHE A 103 -14.47 11.97 3.88
CA PHE A 103 -13.60 11.60 4.96
C PHE A 103 -14.27 10.46 5.73
N ASP A 104 -13.65 9.29 5.74
CA ASP A 104 -14.17 8.08 6.42
C ASP A 104 -15.60 7.71 6.03
N GLY A 105 -15.91 7.85 4.74
CA GLY A 105 -17.23 7.59 4.16
C GLY A 105 -18.23 8.73 4.33
N LEU A 106 -17.88 9.83 4.99
CA LEU A 106 -18.75 11.00 5.17
C LEU A 106 -18.43 12.08 4.14
N LEU A 107 -19.44 12.45 3.34
CA LEU A 107 -19.35 13.52 2.36
C LEU A 107 -19.15 14.88 3.04
N GLU A 108 -18.21 15.69 2.55
CA GLU A 108 -18.12 17.10 2.93
C GLU A 108 -19.40 17.85 2.52
N SER A 109 -20.05 18.50 3.49
CA SER A 109 -21.26 19.29 3.23
C SER A 109 -21.04 20.45 2.23
N THR A 110 -19.83 21.01 2.22
CA THR A 110 -19.37 22.00 1.24
C THR A 110 -18.00 21.55 0.76
N PRO A 111 -17.80 21.26 -0.54
CA PRO A 111 -16.51 20.81 -1.05
C PRO A 111 -15.42 21.83 -0.74
N SER A 112 -14.35 21.37 -0.08
CA SER A 112 -13.19 22.18 0.24
C SER A 112 -12.58 22.80 -1.02
N SER A 113 -12.37 24.12 -1.01
CA SER A 113 -11.81 24.90 -2.13
C SER A 113 -10.33 25.28 -1.91
N SER A 114 -9.81 24.99 -0.72
CA SER A 114 -8.44 25.31 -0.32
C SER A 114 -7.83 24.26 0.59
N ARG A 115 -6.49 24.22 0.64
CA ARG A 115 -5.73 23.37 1.57
C ARG A 115 -6.16 23.56 3.03
N GLY A 116 -6.45 24.80 3.43
CA GLY A 116 -6.84 25.11 4.81
C GLY A 116 -8.21 24.57 5.19
N GLU A 117 -9.15 24.49 4.25
CA GLU A 117 -10.46 23.88 4.44
C GLU A 117 -10.32 22.35 4.52
N LEU A 118 -9.62 21.74 3.57
CA LEU A 118 -9.42 20.30 3.55
C LEU A 118 -8.67 19.78 4.80
N GLN A 119 -7.74 20.59 5.33
CA GLN A 119 -7.06 20.29 6.60
C GLN A 119 -8.01 20.36 7.79
N ARG A 120 -9.02 21.24 7.79
CA ARG A 120 -10.04 21.26 8.86
C ARG A 120 -10.92 20.02 8.78
N SER A 121 -11.35 19.65 7.59
CA SER A 121 -12.15 18.43 7.39
C SER A 121 -11.42 17.16 7.82
N LEU A 122 -10.09 17.10 7.62
CA LEU A 122 -9.27 16.04 8.20
C LEU A 122 -9.33 16.04 9.74
N LEU A 123 -9.15 17.20 10.37
CA LEU A 123 -9.18 17.32 11.84
C LEU A 123 -10.57 16.97 12.40
N ASP A 124 -11.63 17.39 11.72
CA ASP A 124 -13.02 17.08 12.09
C ASP A 124 -13.25 15.57 12.01
N ALA A 125 -12.77 14.90 10.96
CA ALA A 125 -12.85 13.45 10.83
C ALA A 125 -12.02 12.69 11.89
N GLU A 126 -10.84 13.21 12.25
CA GLU A 126 -10.04 12.68 13.36
C GLU A 126 -10.76 12.86 14.71
N GLU A 127 -11.45 13.98 14.93
CA GLU A 127 -12.22 14.26 16.16
C GLU A 127 -13.46 13.37 16.27
N ASP A 128 -14.18 13.16 15.16
CA ASP A 128 -15.39 12.33 15.12
C ASP A 128 -15.10 10.85 15.42
N ARG A 129 -13.85 10.41 15.21
CA ARG A 129 -13.36 9.09 15.64
C ARG A 129 -13.13 9.10 17.16
N ILE A 130 -14.18 8.79 17.93
CA ILE A 130 -14.08 8.60 19.38
C ILE A 130 -12.97 7.58 19.75
N ASN A 131 -12.78 6.54 18.92
CA ASN A 131 -11.65 5.60 18.95
C ASN A 131 -11.43 5.02 17.54
N HIS A 132 -10.19 4.67 17.20
CA HIS A 132 -9.87 3.82 16.05
C HIS A 132 -9.51 2.42 16.53
N GLU A 133 -9.82 1.43 15.70
CA GLU A 133 -9.38 0.06 15.93
C GLU A 133 -7.96 -0.15 15.42
N VAL A 134 -7.27 -1.11 16.02
CA VAL A 134 -5.93 -1.49 15.57
C VAL A 134 -6.06 -2.56 14.49
N LEU A 135 -5.49 -2.27 13.33
CA LEU A 135 -5.31 -3.22 12.24
C LEU A 135 -3.89 -3.77 12.28
N ASP A 136 -3.77 -5.07 12.50
CA ASP A 136 -2.55 -5.83 12.31
C ASP A 136 -2.59 -6.51 10.94
N VAL A 137 -1.68 -6.14 10.05
CA VAL A 137 -1.59 -6.67 8.69
C VAL A 137 -0.29 -7.42 8.51
N THR A 138 -0.39 -8.67 8.03
CA THR A 138 0.76 -9.50 7.65
C THR A 138 0.70 -9.75 6.15
N ILE A 139 1.81 -9.50 5.46
CA ILE A 139 1.92 -9.64 4.01
C ILE A 139 3.03 -10.63 3.72
N SER A 140 2.78 -11.60 2.86
CA SER A 140 3.78 -12.53 2.36
C SER A 140 3.79 -12.56 0.83
N PHE A 141 4.99 -12.69 0.28
CA PHE A 141 5.21 -12.77 -1.15
C PHE A 141 5.69 -14.18 -1.51
N ASN A 142 4.95 -14.87 -2.37
CA ASN A 142 5.36 -16.15 -2.92
C ASN A 142 5.41 -16.08 -4.45
N SER A 143 6.62 -15.90 -4.98
CA SER A 143 6.86 -15.79 -6.42
C SER A 143 6.11 -14.62 -7.06
N SER A 144 4.90 -14.85 -7.60
CA SER A 144 4.01 -13.83 -8.18
C SER A 144 2.80 -13.50 -7.32
N THR A 145 2.52 -14.32 -6.31
CA THR A 145 1.32 -14.25 -5.50
C THR A 145 1.58 -13.46 -4.22
N VAL A 146 0.70 -12.52 -3.93
CA VAL A 146 0.67 -11.74 -2.71
C VAL A 146 -0.42 -12.31 -1.80
N SER A 147 -0.06 -12.62 -0.56
CA SER A 147 -1.02 -13.04 0.47
C SER A 147 -1.02 -12.02 1.60
N ILE A 148 -2.20 -11.55 1.98
CA ILE A 148 -2.38 -10.53 3.02
C ILE A 148 -3.37 -11.07 4.05
N GLN A 149 -2.98 -11.05 5.32
CA GLN A 149 -3.87 -11.29 6.44
C GLN A 149 -4.07 -9.98 7.19
N ALA A 150 -5.31 -9.54 7.29
CA ALA A 150 -5.73 -8.42 8.13
C ALA A 150 -6.44 -8.95 9.38
N LEU A 151 -5.96 -8.53 10.55
CA LEU A 151 -6.51 -8.87 11.86
C LEU A 151 -6.96 -7.58 12.56
N VAL A 152 -8.20 -7.58 13.03
CA VAL A 152 -8.69 -6.64 14.05
C VAL A 152 -8.90 -7.43 15.33
N ASP A 153 -8.07 -7.16 16.34
CA ASP A 153 -8.23 -7.72 17.67
C ASP A 153 -9.19 -6.86 18.49
N GLU A 154 -10.14 -7.48 19.18
CA GLU A 154 -11.21 -6.80 19.94
C GLU A 154 -11.95 -5.68 19.16
N PRO A 155 -12.58 -5.99 18.01
CA PRO A 155 -13.31 -5.00 17.21
C PRO A 155 -14.45 -4.34 18.01
N LEU A 156 -14.61 -3.03 17.85
CA LEU A 156 -15.74 -2.23 18.35
C LEU A 156 -17.07 -2.73 17.77
N GLN A 157 -17.03 -3.24 16.54
CA GLN A 157 -18.19 -3.76 15.83
C GLN A 157 -17.81 -5.02 15.04
N ILE A 158 -18.57 -6.11 15.23
CA ILE A 158 -18.39 -7.36 14.46
C ILE A 158 -19.49 -7.47 13.40
N GLU A 159 -20.73 -7.26 13.82
CA GLU A 159 -21.90 -7.39 12.94
C GLU A 159 -21.99 -6.24 11.94
N SER A 160 -22.39 -6.56 10.70
CA SER A 160 -22.56 -5.59 9.60
C SER A 160 -21.28 -4.83 9.22
N THR A 161 -20.13 -5.49 9.35
CA THR A 161 -18.82 -4.96 8.97
C THR A 161 -18.24 -5.67 7.75
N SER A 162 -17.22 -5.06 7.15
CA SER A 162 -16.44 -5.63 6.06
C SER A 162 -14.97 -5.22 6.17
N ILE A 163 -14.07 -6.09 5.75
CA ILE A 163 -12.69 -5.71 5.45
C ILE A 163 -12.57 -5.49 3.94
N THR A 164 -12.08 -4.31 3.58
CA THR A 164 -11.88 -3.88 2.20
C THR A 164 -10.38 -3.74 1.93
N LEU A 165 -9.91 -4.34 0.85
CA LEU A 165 -8.57 -4.15 0.29
C LEU A 165 -8.68 -3.37 -1.01
N MET A 166 -7.88 -2.32 -1.15
CA MET A 166 -7.75 -1.53 -2.37
C MET A 166 -6.30 -1.57 -2.89
N LEU A 167 -6.16 -1.63 -4.21
CA LEU A 167 -4.90 -1.35 -4.91
C LEU A 167 -5.02 0.01 -5.59
N LEU A 168 -4.14 0.93 -5.18
CA LEU A 168 -4.05 2.26 -5.75
C LEU A 168 -2.81 2.34 -6.63
N GLU A 169 -2.96 2.76 -7.88
CA GLU A 169 -1.80 3.14 -8.67
C GLU A 169 -1.29 4.49 -8.15
N LYS A 170 -0.07 4.52 -7.64
CA LYS A 170 0.53 5.72 -7.01
C LYS A 170 0.53 6.90 -7.97
N ARG A 171 0.77 6.63 -9.26
CA ARG A 171 0.83 7.65 -10.32
C ARG A 171 0.38 7.07 -11.66
N SER A 172 -0.89 7.24 -11.98
CA SER A 172 -1.43 6.88 -13.30
C SER A 172 -1.08 7.93 -14.35
N ALA A 173 -0.58 7.50 -15.51
CA ALA A 173 -0.35 8.37 -16.65
C ALA A 173 -1.64 8.59 -17.46
N ILE A 174 -1.79 9.80 -18.01
CA ILE A 174 -2.89 10.20 -18.89
C ILE A 174 -2.29 10.61 -20.23
N SER A 175 -2.84 10.11 -21.32
CA SER A 175 -2.40 10.49 -22.66
C SER A 175 -2.68 11.97 -22.92
N PRO A 176 -1.79 12.72 -23.61
CA PRO A 176 -2.02 14.13 -23.90
C PRO A 176 -3.33 14.44 -24.65
N VAL A 177 -3.87 13.47 -25.41
CA VAL A 177 -5.14 13.63 -26.14
C VAL A 177 -6.37 13.51 -25.23
N ASP A 178 -6.24 12.80 -24.11
CA ASP A 178 -7.32 12.57 -23.14
C ASP A 178 -7.24 13.52 -21.93
N ALA A 179 -6.08 14.15 -21.73
CA ALA A 179 -5.81 15.13 -20.67
C ALA A 179 -6.48 16.50 -20.95
N THR A 180 -7.82 16.52 -20.98
CA THR A 180 -8.61 17.71 -21.33
C THR A 180 -8.42 18.88 -20.35
N ASN A 181 -8.15 18.60 -19.07
CA ASN A 181 -7.76 19.59 -18.06
C ASN A 181 -6.24 19.91 -18.01
N GLY A 182 -5.46 19.36 -18.94
CA GLY A 182 -4.02 19.58 -19.05
C GLY A 182 -3.14 18.79 -18.07
N LYS A 183 -3.69 17.94 -17.19
CA LYS A 183 -2.92 17.08 -16.30
C LYS A 183 -2.59 15.75 -16.97
N LEU A 184 -1.30 15.43 -17.01
CA LEU A 184 -0.79 14.18 -17.60
C LEU A 184 -0.66 13.03 -16.61
N PHE A 185 -0.94 13.28 -15.33
CA PHE A 185 -0.85 12.28 -14.27
C PHE A 185 -1.93 12.52 -13.20
N SER A 186 -2.40 11.45 -12.60
CA SER A 186 -3.24 11.45 -11.39
C SER A 186 -2.59 10.57 -10.32
N ASN A 187 -2.72 10.95 -9.05
CA ASN A 187 -2.09 10.23 -7.93
C ASN A 187 -3.10 9.38 -7.18
N SER A 188 -2.65 8.27 -6.59
CA SER A 188 -3.45 7.38 -5.73
C SER A 188 -4.77 6.94 -6.36
N VAL A 189 -4.73 6.53 -7.63
CA VAL A 189 -5.93 6.16 -8.40
C VAL A 189 -6.37 4.75 -8.05
N LEU A 190 -7.61 4.58 -7.60
CA LEU A 190 -8.16 3.25 -7.31
C LEU A 190 -8.25 2.41 -8.59
N LYS A 191 -7.59 1.25 -8.62
CA LYS A 191 -7.62 0.32 -9.76
C LYS A 191 -8.36 -0.98 -9.46
N ASN A 192 -8.16 -1.52 -8.27
CA ASN A 192 -8.76 -2.77 -7.85
C ASN A 192 -9.28 -2.65 -6.43
N ILE A 193 -10.40 -3.32 -6.16
CA ILE A 193 -11.00 -3.39 -4.84
C ILE A 193 -11.55 -4.79 -4.59
N VAL A 194 -11.38 -5.28 -3.37
CA VAL A 194 -12.07 -6.47 -2.87
C VAL A 194 -12.57 -6.17 -1.47
N SER A 195 -13.87 -6.39 -1.23
CA SER A 195 -14.53 -6.20 0.06
C SER A 195 -15.14 -7.52 0.47
N VAL A 196 -14.83 -7.99 1.67
CA VAL A 196 -15.32 -9.27 2.20
C VAL A 196 -15.97 -9.07 3.56
N ASN A 197 -17.09 -9.77 3.77
CA ASN A 197 -17.79 -9.87 5.05
C ASN A 197 -18.27 -11.31 5.28
N GLN A 198 -19.05 -11.56 6.33
CA GLN A 198 -19.58 -12.91 6.65
C GLN A 198 -20.46 -13.51 5.55
N ASN A 199 -21.13 -12.68 4.75
CA ASN A 199 -22.18 -13.09 3.80
C ASN A 199 -21.70 -13.12 2.35
N GLU A 200 -20.78 -12.22 1.99
CA GLU A 200 -20.37 -12.01 0.61
C GLU A 200 -18.92 -11.55 0.47
N SER A 201 -18.37 -11.80 -0.72
CA SER A 201 -17.12 -11.26 -1.20
C SER A 201 -17.39 -10.57 -2.54
N ILE A 202 -17.11 -9.27 -2.60
CA ILE A 202 -17.30 -8.44 -3.78
C ILE A 202 -15.93 -7.99 -4.26
N MET A 203 -15.69 -8.08 -5.56
CA MET A 203 -14.40 -7.71 -6.15
C MET A 203 -14.57 -7.06 -7.52
N TYR A 204 -13.82 -5.99 -7.74
CA TYR A 204 -13.77 -5.27 -9.02
C TYR A 204 -12.33 -4.93 -9.40
N PRO A 205 -11.91 -5.19 -10.65
CA PRO A 205 -12.59 -5.99 -11.69
C PRO A 205 -12.93 -7.42 -11.23
N SER A 206 -13.84 -8.14 -11.86
CA SER A 206 -14.22 -9.48 -11.37
C SER A 206 -13.05 -10.48 -11.33
N GLU A 207 -13.00 -11.35 -10.31
CA GLU A 207 -12.08 -12.50 -10.20
C GLU A 207 -10.58 -12.16 -10.12
N TRP A 208 -10.22 -10.93 -9.75
CA TRP A 208 -8.82 -10.52 -9.61
C TRP A 208 -8.13 -11.00 -8.32
N ALA A 209 -8.91 -11.37 -7.29
CA ALA A 209 -8.41 -11.79 -5.98
C ALA A 209 -9.30 -12.88 -5.36
N SER A 210 -8.75 -13.61 -4.40
CA SER A 210 -9.49 -14.45 -3.46
C SER A 210 -9.54 -13.78 -2.10
N ALA A 211 -10.68 -13.85 -1.42
CA ALA A 211 -10.85 -13.30 -0.09
C ALA A 211 -11.67 -14.23 0.81
N SER A 212 -11.30 -14.29 2.09
CA SER A 212 -12.04 -14.99 3.14
C SER A 212 -12.21 -14.09 4.35
N PHE A 213 -13.32 -14.23 5.06
CA PHE A 213 -13.62 -13.48 6.27
C PHE A 213 -14.05 -14.42 7.38
N ILE A 214 -13.44 -14.28 8.54
CA ILE A 214 -13.76 -15.04 9.75
C ILE A 214 -13.94 -14.02 10.87
N SER A 215 -15.11 -14.03 11.50
CA SER A 215 -15.38 -13.19 12.65
C SER A 215 -15.91 -14.01 13.82
N ASN A 216 -15.17 -13.97 14.92
CA ASN A 216 -15.60 -14.48 16.22
C ASN A 216 -15.40 -13.36 17.26
N ASN A 217 -14.43 -13.49 18.15
CA ASN A 217 -14.01 -12.42 19.06
C ASN A 217 -13.01 -11.44 18.41
N SER A 218 -12.51 -11.79 17.23
CA SER A 218 -11.67 -10.98 16.37
C SER A 218 -12.16 -11.10 14.93
N ILE A 219 -11.76 -10.16 14.08
CA ILE A 219 -12.00 -10.23 12.63
C ILE A 219 -10.68 -10.59 11.96
N ILE A 220 -10.67 -11.68 11.20
CA ILE A 220 -9.54 -12.10 10.38
C ILE A 220 -10.02 -12.17 8.93
N SER A 221 -9.37 -11.40 8.07
CA SER A 221 -9.58 -11.47 6.63
C SER A 221 -8.29 -11.83 5.92
N ASN A 222 -8.35 -12.84 5.05
CA ASN A 222 -7.23 -13.22 4.20
C ASN A 222 -7.56 -12.85 2.76
N PHE A 223 -6.62 -12.20 2.09
CA PHE A 223 -6.65 -11.85 0.69
C PHE A 223 -5.50 -12.53 -0.04
N THR A 224 -5.72 -12.96 -1.27
CA THR A 224 -4.67 -13.53 -2.12
C THR A 224 -4.90 -13.11 -3.56
N PHE A 225 -3.87 -12.59 -4.22
CA PHE A 225 -3.94 -12.18 -5.62
C PHE A 225 -2.57 -12.27 -6.28
N ASP A 226 -2.57 -12.40 -7.60
CA ASP A 226 -1.41 -12.05 -8.43
C ASP A 226 -1.56 -10.59 -8.88
N TRP A 227 -0.44 -9.89 -9.10
CA TRP A 227 -0.48 -8.49 -9.52
C TRP A 227 -1.33 -8.29 -10.79
N PRO A 228 -2.38 -7.44 -10.74
CA PRO A 228 -3.18 -7.13 -11.92
C PRO A 228 -2.36 -6.49 -13.03
N ASN A 229 -2.81 -6.63 -14.28
CA ASN A 229 -2.11 -6.07 -15.44
C ASN A 229 -1.84 -4.56 -15.27
N GLY A 230 -0.58 -4.16 -15.46
CA GLY A 230 -0.16 -2.76 -15.36
C GLY A 230 0.12 -2.29 -13.93
N LEU A 231 -0.09 -3.14 -12.93
CA LEU A 231 0.29 -2.90 -11.54
C LEU A 231 1.44 -3.82 -11.13
N ASP A 232 2.28 -3.30 -10.24
CA ASP A 232 3.29 -4.07 -9.54
C ASP A 232 3.54 -3.47 -8.15
N MET A 233 4.45 -4.11 -7.42
CA MET A 233 4.90 -3.71 -6.09
C MET A 233 5.37 -2.25 -5.99
N ASN A 234 6.05 -1.74 -7.02
CA ASN A 234 6.68 -0.41 -6.97
C ASN A 234 5.68 0.70 -7.33
N SER A 235 4.70 0.38 -8.17
CA SER A 235 3.69 1.30 -8.69
C SER A 235 2.41 1.33 -7.86
N THR A 236 2.27 0.42 -6.89
CA THR A 236 1.02 0.23 -6.13
C THR A 236 1.18 0.57 -4.65
N GLU A 237 0.22 1.33 -4.14
CA GLU A 237 -0.05 1.47 -2.70
C GLU A 237 -1.23 0.53 -2.37
N ILE A 238 -1.10 -0.24 -1.29
CA ILE A 238 -2.17 -1.13 -0.83
C ILE A 238 -2.83 -0.50 0.37
N VAL A 239 -4.16 -0.50 0.39
CA VAL A 239 -4.97 0.03 1.48
C VAL A 239 -5.85 -1.08 2.04
N ILE A 240 -5.89 -1.20 3.36
CA ILE A 240 -6.80 -2.08 4.09
C ILE A 240 -7.68 -1.23 4.99
N ILE A 241 -8.98 -1.48 4.92
CA ILE A 241 -10.00 -0.70 5.62
C ILE A 241 -10.93 -1.67 6.33
N HIS A 242 -11.20 -1.42 7.60
CA HIS A 242 -12.33 -2.01 8.30
C HIS A 242 -13.47 -0.99 8.33
N GLU A 243 -14.64 -1.40 7.84
CA GLU A 243 -15.76 -0.52 7.59
C GLU A 243 -17.03 -1.11 8.18
N LYS A 244 -17.92 -0.25 8.68
CA LYS A 244 -19.27 -0.65 9.10
C LYS A 244 -20.33 -0.06 8.19
N SER A 245 -21.38 -0.84 7.95
CA SER A 245 -22.61 -0.34 7.35
C SER A 245 -23.48 0.34 8.40
N ILE A 246 -24.07 1.48 8.07
CA ILE A 246 -25.00 2.24 8.91
C ILE A 246 -26.42 2.03 8.36
N SER A 247 -27.41 2.03 9.25
CA SER A 247 -28.82 1.72 8.97
C SER A 247 -29.53 2.59 7.92
N ASN A 248 -28.88 3.66 7.41
CA ASN A 248 -29.40 4.52 6.34
C ASN A 248 -28.69 4.31 4.99
N GLY A 249 -27.95 3.22 4.83
CA GLY A 249 -27.15 2.94 3.63
C GLY A 249 -25.81 3.69 3.58
N GLY A 250 -25.59 4.65 4.48
CA GLY A 250 -24.28 5.23 4.72
C GLY A 250 -23.31 4.21 5.30
N ARG A 251 -22.02 4.43 5.13
CA ARG A 251 -20.96 3.56 5.64
C ARG A 251 -19.85 4.43 6.23
N THR A 252 -19.08 3.87 7.15
CA THR A 252 -18.00 4.62 7.80
C THR A 252 -16.81 3.72 8.10
N THR A 253 -15.64 4.34 8.08
CA THR A 253 -14.35 3.69 8.35
C THR A 253 -14.13 3.59 9.86
N LEU A 254 -13.91 2.38 10.36
CA LEU A 254 -13.53 2.12 11.76
C LEU A 254 -12.00 2.16 11.95
N SER A 255 -11.28 1.73 10.93
CA SER A 255 -9.83 1.80 10.88
C SER A 255 -9.35 1.69 9.44
N ALA A 256 -8.27 2.39 9.11
CA ALA A 256 -7.61 2.27 7.83
C ALA A 256 -6.09 2.31 7.98
N LEU A 257 -5.43 1.58 7.10
CA LEU A 257 -3.98 1.48 7.00
C LEU A 257 -3.63 1.43 5.51
N SER A 258 -2.61 2.15 5.11
CA SER A 258 -1.97 1.95 3.81
C SER A 258 -0.49 1.67 3.99
N TRP A 259 0.11 1.07 2.96
CA TRP A 259 1.54 0.95 2.87
C TRP A 259 2.02 0.96 1.43
N ASP A 260 3.22 1.50 1.28
CA ASP A 260 4.03 1.33 0.09
C ASP A 260 4.76 -0.01 0.19
N VAL A 261 4.58 -0.90 -0.79
CA VAL A 261 5.37 -2.12 -0.81
C VAL A 261 6.80 -1.79 -1.25
N GLU A 262 7.70 -1.62 -0.29
CA GLU A 262 9.13 -1.60 -0.61
C GLU A 262 9.61 -3.02 -0.90
N PRO A 263 10.43 -3.23 -1.96
CA PRO A 263 11.04 -4.53 -2.19
C PRO A 263 11.80 -4.95 -0.93
N PRO A 264 11.74 -6.24 -0.53
CA PRO A 264 12.70 -6.74 0.45
C PRO A 264 14.09 -6.39 -0.07
N ILE A 265 14.87 -5.68 0.74
CA ILE A 265 16.26 -5.35 0.44
C ILE A 265 16.92 -6.69 0.12
N GLY A 266 17.15 -6.94 -1.17
CA GLY A 266 17.85 -8.15 -1.59
C GLY A 266 19.18 -8.16 -0.86
N ASP A 267 19.44 -9.21 -0.09
CA ASP A 267 20.72 -9.39 0.58
C ASP A 267 21.83 -9.15 -0.44
N GLU A 268 22.51 -8.01 -0.37
CA GLU A 268 23.69 -7.80 -1.18
C GLU A 268 24.67 -8.88 -0.74
N VAL A 269 24.86 -9.89 -1.59
CA VAL A 269 25.85 -10.93 -1.38
C VAL A 269 27.21 -10.27 -1.50
N PHE A 270 27.69 -9.67 -0.41
CA PHE A 270 29.06 -9.21 -0.30
C PHE A 270 29.96 -10.42 -0.46
N SER A 271 30.53 -10.57 -1.65
CA SER A 271 31.51 -11.60 -1.94
C SER A 271 32.77 -11.32 -1.13
N LEU A 272 32.84 -11.92 0.07
CA LEU A 272 34.01 -11.89 0.96
C LEU A 272 35.27 -12.47 0.29
N TRP A 273 35.15 -13.13 -0.85
CA TRP A 273 36.26 -13.64 -1.64
C TRP A 273 37.19 -12.53 -2.14
N VAL A 274 36.66 -11.37 -2.51
CA VAL A 274 37.47 -10.24 -3.01
C VAL A 274 38.42 -9.71 -1.93
N PRO A 275 37.95 -9.33 -0.71
CA PRO A 275 38.85 -8.89 0.35
C PRO A 275 39.80 -10.00 0.84
N LEU A 276 39.38 -11.27 0.83
CA LEU A 276 40.25 -12.40 1.23
C LEU A 276 41.39 -12.64 0.23
N ILE A 277 41.14 -12.51 -1.08
CA ILE A 277 42.20 -12.62 -2.11
C ILE A 277 43.20 -11.47 -1.96
N VAL A 278 42.71 -10.23 -1.75
CA VAL A 278 43.58 -9.05 -1.56
C VAL A 278 44.44 -9.21 -0.30
N MET A 279 43.86 -9.66 0.81
CA MET A 279 44.60 -9.94 2.04
C MET A 279 45.64 -11.06 1.83
N GLY A 280 45.30 -12.11 1.09
CA GLY A 280 46.23 -13.18 0.73
C GLY A 280 47.43 -12.69 -0.09
N ILE A 281 47.19 -11.82 -1.08
CA ILE A 281 48.25 -11.20 -1.90
C ILE A 281 49.15 -10.30 -1.05
N LEU A 282 48.58 -9.51 -0.13
CA LEU A 282 49.33 -8.64 0.79
C LEU A 282 50.24 -9.45 1.73
N ILE A 283 49.72 -10.53 2.31
CA ILE A 283 50.53 -11.40 3.18
C ILE A 283 51.65 -12.06 2.36
N ALA A 284 51.35 -12.55 1.16
CA ALA A 284 52.35 -13.18 0.29
C ALA A 284 53.47 -12.21 -0.12
N THR A 285 53.14 -10.95 -0.41
CA THR A 285 54.12 -9.92 -0.76
C THR A 285 54.99 -9.53 0.44
N ILE A 286 54.42 -9.36 1.63
CA ILE A 286 55.19 -9.09 2.86
C ILE A 286 56.16 -10.24 3.17
N VAL A 287 55.71 -11.50 3.02
CA VAL A 287 56.57 -12.68 3.24
C VAL A 287 57.67 -12.78 2.18
N TYR A 288 57.40 -12.44 0.93
CA TYR A 288 58.40 -12.44 -0.14
C TYR A 288 59.49 -11.38 0.10
N TYR A 289 59.12 -10.16 0.48
CA TYR A 289 60.07 -9.07 0.72
C TYR A 289 60.91 -9.30 1.98
N SER A 290 60.32 -9.81 3.07
CA SER A 290 61.05 -10.12 4.30
C SER A 290 62.13 -11.20 4.12
N ARG A 291 61.97 -12.13 3.17
CA ARG A 291 62.98 -13.15 2.84
C ARG A 291 64.11 -12.65 1.93
N LYS A 292 63.94 -11.51 1.27
CA LYS A 292 64.96 -10.93 0.37
C LYS A 292 65.93 -9.99 1.10
N LEU A 293 65.60 -9.63 2.34
CA LEU A 293 66.36 -8.73 3.23
C LEU A 293 67.20 -9.48 4.28
N THR A 294 67.20 -10.81 4.24
CA THR A 294 68.07 -11.73 5.03
C THR A 294 68.91 -12.55 4.08
#